data_AF-A0A6L9SYB0-F1
#
_entry.id   AF-A0A6L9SYB0-F1
#
_cell.length_a   1.000
_cell.length_b   1.000
_cell.length_c   1.000
_cell.angle_alpha   90.00
_cell.angle_beta   90.00
_cell.angle_gamma   90.00
#
_symmetry.space_group_name_H-M   'P 1'
#
loop_
_entity.id
_entity.type
_entity.pdbx_description
1 polymer ?
#
loop_
_entity_poly.entity_id
_entity_poly.type
_entity_poly.pdbx_seq_one_letter_code
_entity_poly.pdbx_strand_id
1 'polypeptide(L)'
;MTPLEFMTRRKRLGLSQEELGRCLALVSSQPDGSPRAPIKQATIASWEGARGLPEWADDDTVLALFDAIDVKADEMCERIEGIIEHSSAVRDDPFVRVNGYATDGEFWTDWPDMTGWPHALWNLAATVAMDEMREEYGIVCTLLAQD
;
A
#
# COMPACT_ATOMS: atom_id res chain seq x y z
N MET A 1 -8.42 -8.15 18.44
CA MET A 1 -8.77 -7.23 17.35
C MET A 1 -10.16 -7.57 16.91
N THR A 2 -11.06 -6.60 16.95
CA THR A 2 -12.46 -6.83 16.56
C THR A 2 -12.60 -6.89 15.03
N PRO A 3 -13.65 -7.51 14.48
CA PRO A 3 -13.90 -7.50 13.03
C PRO A 3 -13.99 -6.08 12.46
N LEU A 4 -14.60 -5.15 13.21
CA LEU A 4 -14.71 -3.74 12.85
C LEU A 4 -13.34 -3.05 12.79
N GLU A 5 -12.46 -3.32 13.75
CA GLU A 5 -11.11 -2.77 13.76
C GLU A 5 -10.30 -3.31 12.58
N PHE A 6 -10.34 -4.62 12.33
CA PHE A 6 -9.65 -5.26 11.20
C PHE A 6 -10.09 -4.65 9.85
N MET A 7 -11.41 -4.50 9.64
CA MET A 7 -11.96 -3.82 8.46
C MET A 7 -11.49 -2.37 8.36
N THR A 8 -11.48 -1.64 9.48
CA THR A 8 -11.09 -0.23 9.50
C THR A 8 -9.61 -0.07 9.13
N ARG A 9 -8.74 -0.93 9.66
CA ARG A 9 -7.31 -0.94 9.32
C ARG A 9 -7.08 -1.22 7.83
N ARG A 10 -7.77 -2.21 7.25
CA ARG A 10 -7.73 -2.43 5.80
C ARG A 10 -8.15 -1.20 5.01
N LYS A 11 -9.26 -0.58 5.38
CA LYS A 11 -9.78 0.60 4.68
C LYS A 11 -8.86 1.80 4.80
N ARG A 12 -8.14 1.96 5.93
CA ARG A 12 -7.11 2.98 6.11
C ARG A 12 -5.99 2.85 5.08
N LEU A 13 -5.60 1.61 4.75
CA LEU A 13 -4.63 1.30 3.71
C LEU A 13 -5.18 1.43 2.28
N GLY A 14 -6.44 1.86 2.10
CA GLY A 14 -7.06 1.98 0.78
C GLY A 14 -7.32 0.65 0.08
N LEU A 15 -7.11 -0.49 0.75
CA LEU A 15 -7.13 -1.81 0.12
C LEU A 15 -8.55 -2.39 0.04
N SER A 16 -8.86 -3.05 -1.06
CA SER A 16 -9.93 -4.04 -1.14
C SER A 16 -9.60 -5.30 -0.31
N GLN A 17 -10.61 -6.13 -0.06
CA GLN A 17 -10.42 -7.40 0.64
C GLN A 17 -9.52 -8.37 -0.14
N GLU A 18 -9.55 -8.33 -1.47
CA GLU A 18 -8.69 -9.16 -2.31
C GLU A 18 -7.23 -8.69 -2.21
N GLU A 19 -7.01 -7.37 -2.29
CA GLU A 19 -5.67 -6.77 -2.19
C GLU A 19 -5.06 -7.00 -0.82
N LEU A 20 -5.83 -6.86 0.27
CA LEU A 20 -5.33 -7.23 1.61
C LEU A 20 -4.89 -8.70 1.64
N GLY A 21 -5.66 -9.59 1.04
CA GLY A 21 -5.31 -11.01 0.96
C GLY A 21 -3.99 -11.27 0.23
N ARG A 22 -3.66 -10.48 -0.79
CA ARG A 22 -2.35 -10.49 -1.46
C ARG A 22 -1.25 -9.91 -0.57
N CYS A 23 -1.46 -8.73 0.01
CA CYS A 23 -0.49 -8.07 0.90
C CYS A 23 -0.10 -8.96 2.08
N LEU A 24 -1.08 -9.60 2.74
CA LEU A 24 -0.83 -10.52 3.84
C LEU A 24 0.08 -11.68 3.43
N ALA A 25 -0.06 -12.22 2.21
CA ALA A 25 0.81 -13.28 1.72
C ALA A 25 2.24 -12.80 1.43
N LEU A 26 2.42 -11.53 1.03
CA LEU A 26 3.73 -10.93 0.81
C LEU A 26 4.49 -10.70 2.13
N VAL A 27 3.79 -10.28 3.19
CA VAL A 27 4.40 -10.01 4.49
C VAL A 27 4.47 -11.22 5.43
N SER A 28 3.81 -12.33 5.09
CA SER A 28 3.85 -13.57 5.90
C SER A 28 4.45 -14.73 5.12
N SER A 29 5.79 -14.79 5.02
CA SER A 29 6.44 -15.96 4.41
C SER A 29 6.18 -17.27 5.19
N GLN A 30 6.34 -18.40 4.53
CA GLN A 30 6.38 -19.70 5.22
C GLN A 30 7.66 -19.80 6.08
N PRO A 31 7.71 -20.69 7.09
CA PRO A 31 8.91 -20.86 7.91
C PRO A 31 10.17 -21.25 7.14
N ASP A 32 10.02 -21.87 5.97
CA ASP A 32 11.10 -22.22 5.05
C ASP A 32 11.49 -21.08 4.08
N GLY A 33 10.88 -19.90 4.24
CA GLY A 33 11.09 -18.72 3.39
C GLY A 33 10.32 -18.77 2.07
N SER A 34 9.55 -19.82 1.78
CA SER A 34 8.76 -19.88 0.56
C SER A 34 7.55 -18.93 0.60
N PRO A 35 7.07 -18.43 -0.55
CA PRO A 35 5.91 -17.57 -0.60
C PRO A 35 4.65 -18.26 -0.07
N ARG A 36 3.77 -17.50 0.58
CA ARG A 36 2.41 -17.95 0.87
C ARG A 36 1.48 -17.64 -0.31
N ALA A 37 0.45 -18.48 -0.45
CA ALA A 37 -0.64 -18.18 -1.36
C ALA A 37 -1.47 -17.00 -0.82
N PRO A 38 -1.97 -16.09 -1.67
CA PRO A 38 -2.89 -15.05 -1.27
C PRO A 38 -4.12 -15.59 -0.53
N ILE A 39 -4.53 -14.90 0.53
CA ILE A 39 -5.78 -15.20 1.23
C ILE A 39 -6.94 -14.76 0.35
N LYS A 40 -7.94 -15.62 0.16
CA LYS A 40 -9.08 -15.32 -0.72
C LYS A 40 -9.92 -14.18 -0.15
N GLN A 41 -10.47 -13.34 -1.02
CA GLN A 41 -11.40 -12.26 -0.67
C GLN A 41 -12.54 -12.73 0.25
N ALA A 42 -13.16 -13.87 -0.04
CA ALA A 42 -14.23 -14.43 0.79
C ALA A 42 -13.78 -14.79 2.22
N THR A 43 -12.51 -15.16 2.40
CA THR A 43 -11.94 -15.43 3.72
C THR A 43 -11.75 -14.14 4.51
N ILE A 44 -11.19 -13.11 3.88
CA ILE A 44 -11.06 -11.76 4.48
C ILE A 44 -12.44 -11.21 4.85
N ALA A 45 -13.42 -11.32 3.96
CA ALA A 45 -14.80 -10.91 4.21
C ALA A 45 -15.42 -11.64 5.41
N SER A 46 -15.11 -12.93 5.56
CA SER A 46 -15.56 -13.70 6.73
C SER A 46 -14.95 -13.17 8.03
N TRP A 47 -13.67 -12.79 8.03
CA TRP A 47 -12.99 -12.24 9.21
C TRP A 47 -13.49 -10.86 9.60
N GLU A 48 -13.90 -10.05 8.63
CA GLU A 48 -14.56 -8.75 8.84
C GLU A 48 -16.03 -8.86 9.29
N GLY A 49 -16.62 -10.04 9.12
CA GLY A 49 -18.00 -10.32 9.46
C GLY A 49 -18.19 -10.96 10.83
N ALA A 50 -19.34 -11.61 11.01
CA ALA A 50 -19.75 -12.22 12.28
C ALA A 50 -18.83 -13.36 12.76
N ARG A 51 -18.05 -13.98 11.86
CA ARG A 51 -17.11 -15.03 12.24
C ARG A 51 -15.92 -14.47 13.01
N GLY A 52 -15.50 -13.25 12.69
CA GLY A 52 -14.29 -12.65 13.22
C GLY A 52 -13.00 -13.35 12.80
N LEU A 53 -11.90 -12.84 13.32
CA LEU A 53 -10.58 -13.43 13.15
C LEU A 53 -10.54 -14.85 13.72
N PRO A 54 -9.78 -15.76 13.10
CA PRO A 54 -9.66 -17.12 13.60
C PRO A 54 -8.93 -17.16 14.94
N GLU A 55 -9.18 -18.16 15.78
CA GLU A 55 -8.62 -18.25 17.14
C GLU A 55 -7.08 -18.27 17.21
N TRP A 56 -6.42 -18.70 16.13
CA TRP A 56 -4.95 -18.69 16.05
C TRP A 56 -4.36 -17.32 15.73
N ALA A 57 -5.17 -16.39 15.20
CA ALA A 57 -4.72 -15.05 14.83
C ALA A 57 -4.83 -14.14 16.05
N ASP A 58 -3.85 -14.27 16.95
CA ASP A 58 -3.73 -13.34 18.07
C ASP A 58 -3.50 -11.91 17.59
N ASP A 59 -3.85 -10.96 18.45
CA ASP A 59 -3.88 -9.53 18.14
C ASP A 59 -2.52 -9.02 17.71
N ASP A 60 -1.46 -9.42 18.41
CA ASP A 60 -0.09 -8.99 18.15
C ASP A 60 0.38 -9.47 16.78
N THR A 61 0.06 -10.70 16.40
CA THR A 61 0.38 -11.25 15.08
C THR A 61 -0.34 -10.47 13.98
N VAL A 62 -1.63 -10.18 14.16
CA VAL A 62 -2.40 -9.46 13.13
C VAL A 62 -1.93 -8.01 13.01
N LEU A 63 -1.59 -7.37 14.12
CA LEU A 63 -1.01 -6.03 14.13
C LEU A 63 0.34 -5.99 13.42
N ALA A 64 1.25 -6.92 13.74
CA ALA A 64 2.55 -7.00 13.09
C ALA A 64 2.44 -7.19 11.56
N LEU A 65 1.42 -7.90 11.07
CA LEU A 65 1.16 -8.03 9.64
C LEU A 65 0.69 -6.72 9.00
N PHE A 66 -0.17 -5.95 9.69
CA PHE A 66 -0.55 -4.62 9.21
C PHE A 66 0.64 -3.66 9.25
N ASP A 67 1.42 -3.67 10.32
CA ASP A 67 2.59 -2.81 10.47
C ASP A 67 3.62 -3.10 9.36
N ALA A 68 3.81 -4.37 8.98
CA ALA A 68 4.66 -4.73 7.84
C ALA A 68 4.14 -4.22 6.49
N ILE A 69 2.82 -4.08 6.32
CA ILE A 69 2.21 -3.47 5.13
C ILE A 69 2.35 -1.94 5.18
N ASP A 70 2.12 -1.32 6.34
CA ASP A 70 2.32 0.11 6.56
C ASP A 70 3.79 0.48 6.25
N VAL A 71 4.78 -0.29 6.74
CA VAL A 71 6.21 -0.10 6.41
C VAL A 71 6.44 -0.11 4.90
N LYS A 72 5.76 -1.00 4.15
CA LYS A 72 5.88 -1.01 2.70
C LYS A 72 5.26 0.23 2.05
N ALA A 73 4.15 0.73 2.59
CA ALA A 73 3.52 1.96 2.13
C ALA A 73 4.45 3.17 2.39
N ASP A 74 5.12 3.20 3.54
CA ASP A 74 6.10 4.25 3.89
C ASP A 74 7.29 4.21 2.92
N GLU A 75 7.84 3.03 2.61
CA GLU A 75 8.89 2.89 1.58
C GLU A 75 8.45 3.39 0.20
N MET A 76 7.17 3.21 -0.17
CA MET A 76 6.63 3.78 -1.41
C MET A 76 6.54 5.31 -1.31
N CYS A 77 6.10 5.83 -0.17
CA CYS A 77 5.98 7.27 0.10
C CYS A 77 7.34 7.98 -0.04
N GLU A 78 8.36 7.50 0.67
CA GLU A 78 9.74 8.03 0.62
C GLU A 78 10.29 8.01 -0.80
N ARG A 79 10.02 6.94 -1.55
CA ARG A 79 10.45 6.82 -2.95
C ARG A 79 9.78 7.87 -3.83
N ILE A 80 8.48 8.12 -3.62
CA ILE A 80 7.71 9.10 -4.39
C ILE A 80 8.16 10.53 -4.04
N GLU A 81 8.42 10.83 -2.77
CA GLU A 81 8.99 12.10 -2.33
C GLU A 81 10.32 12.39 -3.03
N GLY A 82 11.22 11.40 -3.07
CA GLY A 82 12.49 11.53 -3.79
C GLY A 82 12.31 11.82 -5.29
N ILE A 83 11.29 11.26 -5.94
CA ILE A 83 10.94 11.57 -7.32
C ILE A 83 10.43 13.01 -7.45
N ILE A 84 9.57 13.44 -6.52
CA ILE A 84 8.99 14.78 -6.51
C ILE A 84 10.08 15.85 -6.34
N GLU A 85 10.92 15.69 -5.31
CA GLU A 85 12.01 16.61 -5.00
C GLU A 85 12.98 16.71 -6.19
N HIS A 86 13.40 15.55 -6.73
CA HIS A 86 14.29 15.52 -7.89
C HIS A 86 13.67 16.21 -9.11
N SER A 87 12.40 15.94 -9.41
CA SER A 87 11.72 16.54 -10.56
C SER A 87 11.57 18.06 -10.41
N SER A 88 11.23 18.55 -9.22
CA SER A 88 11.09 19.99 -8.98
C SER A 88 12.44 20.69 -9.12
N ALA A 89 13.49 20.13 -8.52
CA ALA A 89 14.84 20.71 -8.57
C ALA A 89 15.42 20.75 -9.99
N VAL A 90 15.22 19.69 -10.79
CA VAL A 90 15.72 19.64 -12.19
C VAL A 90 15.02 20.65 -13.09
N ARG A 91 13.73 20.92 -12.84
CA ARG A 91 12.92 21.81 -13.68
C ARG A 91 12.89 23.26 -13.20
N ASP A 92 13.35 23.52 -11.98
CA ASP A 92 13.14 24.79 -11.27
C ASP A 92 11.65 25.18 -11.27
N ASP A 93 10.79 24.18 -11.06
CA ASP A 93 9.33 24.28 -11.16
C ASP A 93 8.68 23.68 -9.90
N PRO A 94 7.88 24.44 -9.14
CA PRO A 94 7.15 23.91 -8.00
C PRO A 94 5.96 23.02 -8.41
N PHE A 95 5.63 22.90 -9.69
CA PHE A 95 4.55 22.03 -10.17
C PHE A 95 5.08 20.69 -10.68
N VAL A 96 4.79 19.62 -9.96
CA VAL A 96 5.28 18.27 -10.29
C VAL A 96 4.13 17.34 -10.67
N ARG A 97 4.36 16.50 -11.68
CA ARG A 97 3.45 15.41 -12.05
C ARG A 97 3.94 14.12 -11.42
N VAL A 98 3.06 13.43 -10.71
CA VAL A 98 3.33 12.13 -10.09
C VAL A 98 2.54 11.07 -10.84
N ASN A 99 3.18 9.95 -11.16
CA ASN A 99 2.52 8.83 -11.81
C ASN A 99 1.69 8.06 -10.79
N GLY A 100 0.38 7.98 -11.05
CA GLY A 100 -0.52 6.99 -10.48
C GLY A 100 -0.82 5.92 -11.51
N TYR A 101 -1.29 4.78 -11.03
CA TYR A 101 -1.53 3.60 -11.86
C TYR A 101 -2.99 3.17 -11.77
N ALA A 102 -3.57 2.73 -12.89
CA ALA A 102 -4.96 2.23 -12.91
C ALA A 102 -5.02 0.71 -12.72
N THR A 103 -3.90 0.02 -12.98
CA THR A 103 -3.78 -1.43 -12.85
C THR A 103 -2.47 -1.84 -12.19
N ASP A 104 -2.47 -3.02 -11.57
CA ASP A 104 -1.26 -3.64 -11.02
C ASP A 104 -0.19 -3.88 -12.11
N GLY A 105 -0.60 -4.19 -13.34
CA GLY A 105 0.32 -4.47 -14.43
C GLY A 105 1.12 -3.25 -14.90
N GLU A 106 0.49 -2.09 -14.99
CA GLU A 106 1.17 -0.82 -15.28
C GLU A 106 2.16 -0.49 -14.16
N PHE A 107 1.70 -0.57 -12.91
CA PHE A 107 2.55 -0.34 -11.74
C PHE A 107 3.79 -1.24 -11.72
N TRP A 108 3.63 -2.55 -11.96
CA TRP A 108 4.77 -3.48 -11.96
C TRP A 108 5.66 -3.35 -13.19
N THR A 109 5.19 -2.73 -14.26
CA THR A 109 6.02 -2.43 -15.43
C THR A 109 7.04 -1.35 -15.10
N ASP A 110 6.60 -0.28 -14.43
CA ASP A 110 7.46 0.81 -13.98
C ASP A 110 8.31 0.43 -12.76
N TRP A 111 7.75 -0.40 -11.86
CA TRP A 111 8.38 -0.83 -10.61
C TRP A 111 8.44 -2.36 -10.48
N PRO A 112 9.31 -3.05 -11.25
CA PRO A 112 9.39 -4.51 -11.22
C PRO A 112 9.74 -5.09 -9.83
N ASP A 113 10.47 -4.35 -9.00
CA ASP A 113 10.79 -4.73 -7.62
C ASP A 113 9.57 -4.76 -6.69
N MET A 114 8.47 -4.13 -7.10
CA MET A 114 7.21 -4.07 -6.35
C MET A 114 6.18 -5.10 -6.85
N THR A 115 6.58 -6.03 -7.73
CA THR A 115 5.68 -7.07 -8.27
C THR A 115 4.95 -7.83 -7.15
N GLY A 116 3.62 -7.84 -7.24
CA GLY A 116 2.72 -8.47 -6.26
C GLY A 116 2.02 -7.47 -5.34
N TRP A 117 2.62 -6.30 -5.08
CA TRP A 117 1.98 -5.23 -4.31
C TRP A 117 0.92 -4.51 -5.16
N PRO A 118 -0.23 -4.14 -4.58
CA PRO A 118 -1.30 -3.52 -5.34
C PRO A 118 -0.98 -2.07 -5.68
N HIS A 119 -1.31 -1.65 -6.89
CA HIS A 119 -1.17 -0.26 -7.33
C HIS A 119 -1.96 0.72 -6.44
N ALA A 120 -3.05 0.26 -5.82
CA ALA A 120 -3.83 1.06 -4.88
C ALA A 120 -3.00 1.53 -3.68
N LEU A 121 -2.05 0.72 -3.20
CA LEU A 121 -1.17 1.10 -2.10
C LEU A 121 -0.17 2.18 -2.54
N TRP A 122 0.38 2.05 -3.76
CA TRP A 122 1.22 3.09 -4.36
C TRP A 122 0.45 4.41 -4.53
N ASN A 123 -0.76 4.37 -5.07
CA ASN A 123 -1.56 5.58 -5.27
C ASN A 123 -1.92 6.26 -3.94
N LEU A 124 -2.18 5.48 -2.88
CA LEU A 124 -2.37 6.03 -1.53
C LEU A 124 -1.09 6.71 -1.03
N ALA A 125 0.05 6.01 -1.09
CA ALA A 125 1.34 6.57 -0.70
C ALA A 125 1.68 7.83 -1.50
N ALA A 126 1.35 7.86 -2.80
CA ALA A 126 1.52 9.04 -3.63
C ALA A 126 0.73 10.23 -3.10
N THR A 127 -0.53 10.05 -2.69
CA THR A 127 -1.31 11.16 -2.13
C THR A 127 -0.73 11.68 -0.81
N VAL A 128 -0.20 10.79 0.03
CA VAL A 128 0.48 11.17 1.28
C VAL A 128 1.75 11.98 0.97
N ALA A 129 2.64 11.44 0.15
CA ALA A 129 3.86 12.12 -0.30
C ALA A 129 3.56 13.49 -0.92
N MET A 130 2.52 13.59 -1.75
CA MET A 130 2.13 14.85 -2.37
C MET A 130 1.68 15.91 -1.35
N ASP A 131 0.96 15.50 -0.31
CA ASP A 131 0.54 16.40 0.77
C ASP A 131 1.74 16.83 1.62
N GLU A 132 2.64 15.91 1.98
CA GLU A 132 3.86 16.20 2.75
C GLU A 132 4.80 17.14 1.98
N MET A 133 5.07 16.87 0.70
CA MET A 133 5.92 17.73 -0.13
C MET A 133 5.35 19.13 -0.32
N ARG A 134 4.01 19.26 -0.30
CA ARG A 134 3.34 20.55 -0.34
C ARG A 134 3.50 21.30 0.99
N GLU A 135 3.33 20.61 2.12
CA GLU A 135 3.41 21.21 3.45
C GLU A 135 4.85 21.63 3.81
N GLU A 136 5.84 20.79 3.50
CA GLU A 136 7.23 21.04 3.88
C GLU A 136 7.97 21.95 2.88
N TYR A 137 7.74 21.78 1.57
CA TYR A 137 8.53 22.45 0.53
C TYR A 137 7.70 23.37 -0.39
N GLY A 138 6.37 23.39 -0.25
CA GLY A 138 5.50 24.18 -1.13
C GLY A 138 5.37 23.63 -2.55
N ILE A 139 5.79 22.38 -2.80
CA ILE A 139 5.70 21.74 -4.12
C ILE A 139 4.26 21.29 -4.35
N VAL A 140 3.65 21.74 -5.44
CA VAL A 140 2.27 21.41 -5.81
C VAL A 140 2.27 20.27 -6.80
N CYS A 141 1.81 19.10 -6.35
CA CYS A 141 1.79 17.90 -7.17
C CYS A 141 0.42 17.65 -7.82
N THR A 142 0.41 16.90 -8.93
CA THR A 142 -0.81 16.33 -9.52
C THR A 142 -0.58 14.85 -9.83
N LEU A 143 -1.47 14.00 -9.32
CA LEU A 143 -1.47 12.57 -9.63
C LEU A 143 -2.16 12.34 -10.98
N LEU A 144 -1.44 11.72 -11.92
CA LEU A 144 -1.95 11.41 -13.26
C LEU A 144 -1.89 9.91 -13.47
N ALA A 145 -2.96 9.34 -14.04
CA ALA A 145 -2.88 7.98 -14.55
C ALA A 145 -1.79 7.90 -15.62
N GLN A 146 -0.98 6.85 -15.59
CA GLN A 146 -0.04 6.58 -16.66
C GLN A 146 -0.81 6.37 -17.98
N ASP A 147 -0.44 7.12 -19.03
CA ASP A 147 -0.96 6.96 -20.40
C ASP A 147 -0.31 5.78 -21.14
#